data_AF-A0A8S3E7M5-F1
#
_entry.id   AF-A0A8S3E7M5-F1
#
_cell.length_a   1.000
_cell.length_b   1.000
_cell.length_c   1.000
_cell.angle_alpha   90.00
_cell.angle_beta   90.00
_cell.angle_gamma   90.00
#
_symmetry.space_group_name_H-M   'P 1'
#
loop_
_entity.id
_entity.type
_entity.pdbx_description
1 polymer ?
#
loop_
_entity_poly.entity_id
_entity_poly.type
_entity_poly.pdbx_seq_one_letter_code
_entity_poly.pdbx_strand_id
1 'polypeptide(L)' 'MSEILWSDPQPQAGRSESKRGVGLQFGPDVTERFLKLNNLEYVVRSHEVKQEGYELAH' A
#
# COMPACT_ATOMS: atom_id res chain seq x y z
N MET A 1 6.70 -12.68 -4.94
CA MET A 1 7.45 -11.62 -5.66
C MET A 1 6.55 -10.63 -6.41
N SER A 2 5.31 -10.98 -6.78
CA SER A 2 4.41 -10.05 -7.50
C SER A 2 3.93 -8.86 -6.64
N GLU A 3 3.57 -9.10 -5.38
CA GLU A 3 2.91 -8.08 -4.53
C GLU A 3 3.79 -6.88 -4.18
N ILE A 4 5.11 -7.05 -4.03
CA ILE A 4 6.02 -5.92 -3.76
C ILE A 4 6.12 -4.96 -4.96
N LEU A 5 5.82 -5.43 -6.16
CA LEU A 5 5.90 -4.65 -7.40
C LEU A 5 4.56 -4.06 -7.82
N TRP A 6 3.43 -4.71 -7.47
CA TRP A 6 2.12 -4.44 -8.06
C TRP A 6 1.01 -4.07 -7.09
N SER A 7 1.23 -4.14 -5.78
CA SER A 7 0.21 -3.80 -4.80
C SER A 7 0.06 -2.29 -4.61
N ASP A 8 -1.14 -1.81 -4.29
CA ASP A 8 -1.46 -0.39 -4.06
C ASP A 8 -2.18 -0.17 -2.71
N PRO A 9 -2.01 0.99 -2.05
CA PRO A 9 -2.80 1.33 -0.87
C PRO A 9 -4.29 1.54 -1.22
N GLN A 10 -5.17 1.27 -0.25
CA GLN A 10 -6.60 1.61 -0.31
C GLN A 10 -7.07 2.24 1.00
N PRO A 11 -8.07 3.15 0.98
CA PRO A 11 -8.53 3.81 2.19
C PRO A 11 -9.31 2.88 3.15
N GLN A 12 -9.91 1.80 2.64
CA GLN A 12 -10.67 0.86 3.47
C GLN A 12 -9.75 -0.15 4.16
N ALA A 13 -10.10 -0.57 5.37
CA ALA A 13 -9.40 -1.64 6.08
C ALA A 13 -9.45 -2.99 5.34
N GLY A 14 -8.45 -3.82 5.58
CA GLY A 14 -8.29 -5.15 5.02
C GLY A 14 -7.51 -5.18 3.71
N ARG A 15 -7.81 -6.18 2.89
CA ARG A 15 -7.19 -6.39 1.57
C ARG A 15 -8.28 -6.60 0.54
N SER A 16 -8.05 -6.14 -0.69
CA SER A 16 -8.94 -6.41 -1.81
C SER A 16 -8.15 -6.74 -3.08
N GLU A 17 -8.87 -7.18 -4.11
CA GLU A 17 -8.27 -7.47 -5.42
C GLU A 17 -7.73 -6.18 -6.06
N SER A 18 -6.53 -6.27 -6.63
CA SER A 18 -5.95 -5.14 -7.34
C SER A 18 -6.77 -4.78 -8.58
N LYS A 19 -7.01 -3.46 -8.76
CA LYS A 19 -7.58 -2.90 -10.00
C LYS A 19 -6.72 -3.18 -11.24
N ARG A 20 -5.48 -3.63 -11.05
CA ARG A 20 -4.52 -3.97 -12.11
C ARG A 20 -4.60 -5.42 -12.56
N GLY A 21 -5.44 -6.25 -11.92
CA GLY A 21 -5.52 -7.69 -12.17
C GLY A 21 -4.31 -8.50 -11.66
N VAL A 22 -3.35 -7.84 -11.00
CA VAL A 22 -2.16 -8.45 -10.39
C VAL A 22 -1.78 -7.67 -9.13
N GLY A 23 -1.31 -8.38 -8.11
CA GLY A 23 -1.08 -7.80 -6.78
C GLY A 23 -2.37 -7.66 -5.98
N LEU A 24 -2.35 -6.82 -4.95
CA LEU A 24 -3.44 -6.61 -4.00
C LEU A 24 -3.62 -5.12 -3.73
N GLN A 25 -4.80 -4.73 -3.25
CA GLN A 25 -4.94 -3.49 -2.52
C GLN A 25 -4.85 -3.74 -1.01
N PHE A 26 -4.20 -2.85 -0.27
CA PHE A 26 -4.02 -3.02 1.18
C PHE A 26 -4.43 -1.77 1.96
N GLY A 27 -5.13 -1.98 3.08
CA GLY A 27 -5.67 -0.94 3.94
C GLY A 27 -4.73 -0.47 5.06
N PRO A 28 -5.18 0.52 5.87
CA PRO A 28 -4.38 1.11 6.94
C PRO A 28 -3.99 0.12 8.04
N ASP A 29 -4.88 -0.83 8.35
CA ASP A 29 -4.63 -1.91 9.31
C ASP A 29 -3.50 -2.85 8.86
N VAL A 30 -3.37 -3.08 7.55
CA VAL A 30 -2.29 -3.88 6.98
C VAL A 30 -0.96 -3.15 7.09
N THR A 31 -0.94 -1.86 6.73
CA THR A 31 0.25 -1.00 6.85
C THR A 31 0.71 -0.90 8.30
N GLU A 32 -0.20 -0.59 9.23
CA GLU A 32 0.11 -0.46 10.66
C GLU A 32 0.66 -1.77 11.24
N ARG A 33 0.04 -2.92 10.91
CA ARG A 33 0.52 -4.23 11.37
C ARG A 33 1.91 -4.53 10.83
N PHE A 34 2.17 -4.23 9.56
CA PHE A 34 3.48 -4.44 8.95
C PHE A 34 4.56 -3.57 9.64
N LEU A 35 4.27 -2.29 9.84
CA LEU A 35 5.18 -1.36 10.50
C LEU A 35 5.50 -1.78 11.94
N LYS A 36 4.49 -2.11 12.74
CA LYS A 36 4.66 -2.58 14.13
C LYS A 36 5.47 -3.87 14.21
N LEU A 37 5.19 -4.83 13.33
CA LEU A 37 5.89 -6.12 13.33
C LEU A 37 7.39 -5.96 13.02
N ASN A 38 7.75 -4.96 12.22
CA ASN A 38 9.11 -4.75 11.75
C ASN A 38 9.82 -3.57 12.42
N ASN A 39 9.19 -2.95 13.43
CA ASN A 39 9.70 -1.75 14.11
C ASN A 39 10.08 -0.62 13.12
N LEU A 40 9.16 -0.32 12.20
CA LEU A 40 9.29 0.74 11.18
C LEU A 40 8.30 1.88 11.47
N GLU A 41 8.61 3.08 10.99
CA GLU A 41 7.77 4.27 11.18
C GLU A 41 6.76 4.49 10.04
N TYR A 42 7.20 4.35 8.79
CA TYR A 42 6.37 4.55 7.60
C TYR A 42 6.96 3.81 6.38
N VAL A 43 6.20 3.76 5.28
CA VAL A 43 6.62 3.19 4.00
C VAL A 43 6.62 4.28 2.93
N VAL A 44 7.73 4.40 2.19
CA VAL A 44 7.78 5.19 0.95
C VAL A 44 7.61 4.25 -0.23
N ARG A 45 6.66 4.57 -1.12
CA ARG A 45 6.40 3.76 -2.31
C ARG A 45 5.96 4.64 -3.49
N SER A 46 5.97 4.08 -4.69
CA SER A 46 5.65 4.80 -5.94
C SER A 46 4.50 4.12 -6.69
N HIS A 47 4.69 3.69 -7.94
CA HIS A 47 3.74 2.96 -8.79
C HIS A 47 2.45 3.67 -9.21
N GLU A 48 1.94 4.61 -8.42
CA GLU A 48 0.77 5.43 -8.75
C GLU A 48 1.20 6.86 -9.11
N VAL A 49 0.68 7.37 -10.23
CA VAL A 49 0.82 8.78 -10.59
C VAL A 49 -0.07 9.61 -9.67
N LYS A 50 0.50 10.67 -9.08
CA LYS A 50 -0.20 11.66 -8.26
C LYS A 50 -0.02 13.04 -8.87
N GLN A 51 -1.06 13.86 -8.80
CA GLN A 51 -1.08 15.18 -9.43
C GLN A 51 0.07 16.07 -8.93
N GLU A 52 0.28 16.11 -7.61
CA GLU A 52 1.35 16.89 -6.97
C GLU A 52 2.68 16.12 -6.89
N GLY A 53 2.79 14.98 -7.57
CA GLY A 53 3.98 14.12 -7.55
C GLY A 53 4.15 13.28 -6.27
N TYR A 54 3.33 13.49 -5.24
CA TYR A 54 3.28 12.66 -4.03
C TYR A 54 1.87 12.61 -3.43
N GLU A 55 1.67 11.67 -2.50
CA GLU A 55 0.48 11.58 -1.66
C GLU A 55 0.88 11.02 -0.29
N LEU A 56 0.27 11.54 0.78
CA LEU A 56 0.36 10.96 2.11
C LEU A 56 -0.83 10.04 2.32
N ALA A 57 -0.57 8.74 2.46
CA ALA A 57 -1.56 7.72 2.73
C ALA A 57 -0.96 6.65 3.65
N HIS A 58 -1.79 6.16 4.58
CA HIS A 58 -1.41 5.31 5.71
C HIS A 58 -0.33 5.94 6.60
#